data_AF-A0A520WYR4-F1
#
_entry.id   AF-A0A520WYR4-F1
#
_cell.length_a   1.000
_cell.length_b   1.000
_cell.length_c   1.000
_cell.angle_alpha   90.00
_cell.angle_beta   90.00
_cell.angle_gamma   90.00
#
_symmetry.space_group_name_H-M   'P 1'
#
loop_
_entity.id
_entity.type
_entity.pdbx_description
1 polymer ?
#
loop_
_entity_poly.entity_id
_entity_poly.type
_entity_poly.pdbx_seq_one_letter_code
_entity_poly.pdbx_strand_id
1 'polypeptide(L)' 'MAAAERAAMTSGVSEWELMQRAGEGAARWVARMAGGRSVSVLCGPGNNGGDGYVIADYL' A
#
# COMPACT_ATOMS: atom_id res chain seq x y z
N MET A 1 -0.97 1.92 -15.50
CA MET A 1 -1.47 1.31 -14.25
C MET A 1 -2.99 1.29 -14.17
N ALA A 2 -3.68 2.43 -14.36
CA ALA A 2 -5.14 2.51 -14.24
C ALA A 2 -5.98 1.47 -15.02
N ALA A 3 -5.52 0.97 -16.18
CA ALA A 3 -6.23 -0.08 -16.90
C ALA A 3 -6.20 -1.44 -16.18
N ALA A 4 -5.10 -1.78 -15.51
CA ALA A 4 -4.95 -3.02 -14.75
C ALA A 4 -5.75 -2.97 -13.44
N GLU A 5 -5.72 -1.83 -12.74
CA GLU A 5 -6.56 -1.59 -11.55
C GLU A 5 -8.05 -1.73 -11.90
N ARG A 6 -8.49 -1.08 -12.99
CA ARG A 6 -9.87 -1.23 -13.47
C ARG A 6 -10.23 -2.67 -13.83
N ALA A 7 -9.32 -3.42 -14.46
CA ALA A 7 -9.55 -4.82 -14.77
C ALA A 7 -9.73 -5.66 -13.50
N ALA A 8 -8.88 -5.46 -12.49
CA ALA A 8 -8.99 -6.15 -11.21
C ALA A 8 -10.30 -5.78 -10.47
N MET A 9 -10.68 -4.51 -10.48
CA MET A 9 -11.95 -4.05 -9.92
C MET A 9 -13.16 -4.65 -10.64
N THR A 10 -13.09 -4.76 -11.97
CA THR A 10 -14.14 -5.40 -12.78
C THR A 10 -14.25 -6.89 -12.47
N SER A 11 -13.15 -7.55 -12.07
CA SER A 11 -13.16 -8.95 -11.61
C SER A 11 -13.67 -9.14 -10.17
N GLY A 12 -14.11 -8.07 -9.50
CA GLY A 12 -14.71 -8.13 -8.15
C GLY A 12 -13.74 -7.84 -7.00
N VAL A 13 -12.48 -7.50 -7.28
CA VAL A 13 -11.53 -7.08 -6.23
C VAL A 13 -11.80 -5.63 -5.86
N SER A 14 -12.06 -5.34 -4.59
CA SER A 14 -12.32 -3.95 -4.17
C SER A 14 -11.07 -3.08 -4.28
N GLU A 15 -11.25 -1.76 -4.48
CA GLU A 15 -10.14 -0.80 -4.44
C GLU A 15 -9.38 -0.85 -3.10
N TRP A 16 -10.10 -1.04 -1.99
CA TRP A 16 -9.52 -1.23 -0.66
C TRP A 16 -8.65 -2.48 -0.57
N GLU A 17 -9.06 -3.58 -1.19
CA GLU A 17 -8.27 -4.81 -1.22
C GLU A 17 -7.00 -4.66 -2.09
N LEU A 18 -7.08 -3.91 -3.20
CA LEU A 18 -5.89 -3.56 -3.98
C LEU A 18 -4.91 -2.70 -3.16
N MET A 19 -5.42 -1.71 -2.43
CA MET A 19 -4.64 -0.84 -1.55
C MET A 19 -3.96 -1.62 -0.42
N GLN A 20 -4.69 -2.53 0.24
CA GLN A 20 -4.11 -3.40 1.27
C GLN A 20 -2.96 -4.25 0.71
N ARG A 21 -3.17 -4.92 -0.44
CA ARG A 21 -2.14 -5.73 -1.10
C ARG A 21 -0.91 -4.90 -1.47
N ALA A 22 -1.11 -3.70 -1.99
CA ALA A 22 -0.02 -2.78 -2.35
C ALA A 22 0.76 -2.34 -1.11
N GLY A 23 0.06 -1.87 -0.07
CA GLY A 23 0.64 -1.42 1.19
C GLY A 23 1.40 -2.52 1.93
N GLU A 24 0.80 -3.70 2.11
CA GLU A 24 1.45 -4.86 2.76
C GLU A 24 2.70 -5.33 1.99
N GLY A 25 2.64 -5.31 0.65
CA GLY A 25 3.77 -5.64 -0.21
C GLY A 25 4.94 -4.67 0.02
N ALA A 26 4.65 -3.37 0.02
CA ALA A 26 5.62 -2.32 0.28
C ALA A 26 6.16 -2.38 1.72
N ALA A 27 5.30 -2.56 2.72
CA ALA A 27 5.69 -2.64 4.13
C ALA A 27 6.70 -3.76 4.40
N ARG A 28 6.50 -4.94 3.80
CA ARG A 28 7.47 -6.05 3.91
C ARG A 28 8.87 -5.67 3.40
N TRP A 29 8.93 -4.93 2.29
CA TRP A 29 10.21 -4.42 1.78
C TRP A 29 10.80 -3.35 2.70
N VAL A 30 9.99 -2.41 3.18
CA VAL A 30 10.42 -1.35 4.07
C VAL A 30 10.94 -1.92 5.39
N ALA A 31 10.24 -2.87 6.02
CA ALA A 31 10.67 -3.53 7.24
C ALA A 31 12.05 -4.19 7.07
N ARG A 32 12.24 -4.89 5.96
CA ARG A 32 13.52 -5.53 5.61
C ARG A 32 14.65 -4.51 5.45
N MET A 33 14.40 -3.39 4.79
CA MET A 33 15.39 -2.34 4.59
C MET A 33 15.67 -1.54 5.87
N ALA A 34 14.64 -1.29 6.68
CA ALA A 34 14.73 -0.56 7.92
C ALA A 34 15.53 -1.35 8.96
N GLY A 35 15.43 -2.68 8.99
CA GLY A 35 16.25 -3.52 9.88
C GLY A 35 16.06 -3.18 11.36
N GLY A 36 14.81 -2.92 11.77
CA GLY A 36 14.44 -2.57 13.15
C GLY A 36 14.63 -1.09 13.53
N ARG A 37 15.07 -0.24 12.60
CA ARG A 37 15.09 1.23 12.81
C ARG A 37 13.69 1.80 12.64
N SER A 38 13.44 2.95 13.27
CA SER A 38 12.19 3.69 13.09
C SER A 38 12.00 4.12 11.63
N VAL A 39 10.74 4.13 11.20
CA VAL A 39 10.33 4.56 9.86
C VAL A 39 9.34 5.70 9.99
N SER A 40 9.48 6.72 9.15
CA SER A 40 8.49 7.80 9.01
C SER A 40 7.79 7.67 7.66
N VAL A 41 6.47 7.64 7.68
CA VAL A 41 5.63 7.55 6.48
C VAL A 41 4.93 8.89 6.25
N LEU A 42 5.09 9.47 5.06
CA LEU A 42 4.51 10.76 4.69
C LEU A 42 3.42 10.55 3.64
N CYS A 43 2.16 10.72 4.06
CA CYS A 43 1.00 10.43 3.22
C CYS A 43 0.44 11.70 2.56
N GLY A 44 0.24 11.66 1.24
CA GLY A 44 -0.54 12.67 0.51
C GLY A 44 -2.05 12.41 0.58
N PRO A 45 -2.89 13.27 -0.03
CA PRO A 45 -4.36 13.16 0.06
C PRO A 45 -5.02 12.18 -0.93
N GLY A 46 -4.26 11.35 -1.65
CA GLY A 46 -4.77 10.43 -2.69
C GLY A 46 -4.58 8.96 -2.35
N ASN A 47 -4.85 8.06 -3.32
CA ASN A 47 -4.74 6.61 -3.13
C ASN A 47 -3.36 6.16 -2.64
N ASN A 48 -2.28 6.76 -3.15
CA ASN A 48 -0.92 6.48 -2.66
C ASN A 48 -0.72 6.89 -1.19
N GLY A 49 -1.47 7.88 -0.71
CA GLY A 49 -1.51 8.22 0.71
C GLY A 49 -2.22 7.15 1.53
N GLY A 50 -3.29 6.57 0.99
CA GLY A 50 -3.95 5.39 1.54
C GLY A 50 -3.00 4.19 1.66
N ASP A 51 -2.22 3.90 0.62
CA ASP A 51 -1.16 2.88 0.67
C ASP A 51 -0.17 3.19 1.81
N GLY A 52 0.20 4.46 1.98
CA GLY A 52 1.05 4.92 3.07
C GLY A 52 0.48 4.62 4.46
N TYR A 53 -0.82 4.81 4.67
CA TYR A 53 -1.46 4.45 5.94
C TYR A 53 -1.45 2.93 6.19
N VAL A 54 -1.70 2.12 5.16
CA VAL A 54 -1.57 0.65 5.27
C VAL A 54 -0.13 0.25 5.58
N ILE A 55 0.86 0.89 4.95
CA ILE A 55 2.27 0.64 5.25
C ILE A 55 2.56 0.96 6.72
N ALA A 56 2.10 2.10 7.22
CA ALA A 56 2.31 2.51 8.60
C ALA A 56 1.63 1.59 9.61
N ASP A 57 0.47 1.02 9.29
CA ASP A 57 -0.23 0.04 10.14
C ASP A 57 0.50 -1.31 10.23
N TYR A 58 1.24 -1.68 9.18
CA TYR A 58 1.93 -2.96 9.07
C TYR A 58 3.37 -2.95 9.63
N LEU A 59 4.00 -1.78 9.74
CA LEU A 59 5.39 -1.59 10.21
C LEU A 59 5.50 -1.46 11.73
#